data_AF-A0A7T1HYH9-F1
#
_entry.id   AF-A0A7T1HYH9-F1
#
_cell.length_a   1.000
_cell.length_b   1.000
_cell.length_c   1.000
_cell.angle_alpha   90.00
_cell.angle_beta   90.00
_cell.angle_gamma   90.00
#
_symmetry.space_group_name_H-M   'P 1'
#
loop_
_entity.id
_entity.type
_entity.pdbx_description
1 polymer ?
#
loop_
_entity_poly.entity_id
_entity_poly.type
_entity_poly.pdbx_seq_one_letter_code
_entity_poly.pdbx_strand_id
1 'polypeptide(L)' 'MGRWRKAGFLQPGVHWRRKFPSTNSPVLYHLERCNTAMNEATARSAALLET' A
#
# COMPACT_ATOMS: atom_id res chain seq x y z
N MET A 1 0.28 4.77 -5.53
CA MET A 1 0.30 4.56 -4.06
C MET A 1 -0.69 5.40 -3.24
N GLY A 2 -1.04 6.63 -3.62
CA GLY A 2 -1.95 7.48 -2.81
C GLY A 2 -3.35 6.89 -2.57
N ARG A 3 -3.94 6.25 -3.59
CA ARG A 3 -5.25 5.58 -3.50
C ARG A 3 -5.26 4.41 -2.51
N TRP A 4 -4.25 3.54 -2.56
CA TRP A 4 -4.10 2.39 -1.66
C TRP A 4 -3.94 2.77 -0.19
N ARG A 5 -3.26 3.89 0.09
CA ARG A 5 -3.20 4.46 1.45
C ARG A 5 -4.57 4.96 1.92
N LYS A 6 -5.29 5.70 1.06
CA LYS A 6 -6.63 6.19 1.38
C LYS A 6 -7.64 5.06 1.59
N ALA A 7 -7.48 3.96 0.85
CA ALA A 7 -8.29 2.76 0.97
C ALA A 7 -7.89 1.86 2.16
N GLY A 8 -6.87 2.22 2.95
CA GLY A 8 -6.47 1.51 4.17
C GLY A 8 -5.56 0.29 3.95
N PHE A 9 -5.25 -0.09 2.71
CA PHE A 9 -4.39 -1.25 2.42
C PHE A 9 -2.92 -1.02 2.78
N LEU A 10 -2.44 0.23 2.78
CA LEU A 10 -1.05 0.56 3.08
C LEU A 10 -0.92 1.32 4.40
N GLN A 11 -0.44 0.63 5.43
CA GLN A 11 -0.26 1.17 6.77
C GLN A 11 1.02 2.04 6.94
N PRO A 12 0.95 3.15 7.69
CA PRO A 12 2.13 3.93 8.07
C PRO A 12 3.06 3.12 8.98
N GLY A 13 4.37 3.32 8.87
CA GLY A 13 5.40 2.57 9.61
C GLY A 13 5.70 1.18 9.05
N VAL A 14 4.74 0.53 8.38
CA VAL A 14 4.91 -0.80 7.78
C VAL A 14 5.22 -0.70 6.29
N HIS A 15 4.36 0.00 5.54
CA HIS A 15 4.43 0.10 4.08
C HIS A 15 5.03 1.42 3.64
N TRP A 16 4.81 2.47 4.41
CA TRP A 16 5.33 3.80 4.11
C TRP A 16 5.62 4.57 5.38
N ARG A 17 6.55 5.52 5.29
CA ARG A 17 6.85 6.46 6.36
C ARG A 17 7.10 7.84 5.77
N ARG A 18 6.97 8.88 6.59
CA ARG A 18 7.44 10.20 6.21
C ARG A 18 8.94 10.29 6.48
N LYS A 19 9.65 10.99 5.59
CA LYS A 19 11.08 11.27 5.78
C LYS A 19 11.30 12.10 7.05
N PHE A 20 10.44 13.10 7.26
CA PHE A 20 10.40 13.97 8.42
C PHE A 20 9.03 13.92 9.11
N PRO A 21 8.94 14.19 10.42
CA PRO A 21 7.68 14.21 11.17
C PRO A 21 6.88 15.50 10.89
N SER A 22 6.61 15.80 9.61
CA SER A 22 5.83 16.95 9.17
C SER A 22 4.85 16.54 8.08
N THR A 23 3.69 17.19 8.03
CA THR A 23 2.61 16.87 7.09
C THR A 23 2.99 17.06 5.62
N ASN A 24 3.88 18.02 5.35
CA ASN A 24 4.37 18.31 4.00
C ASN A 24 5.64 17.52 3.64
N SER A 25 6.12 16.64 4.51
CA SER A 25 7.30 15.83 4.22
C SER A 25 7.02 14.83 3.09
N PRO A 26 8.00 14.58 2.20
CA PRO A 26 7.91 13.48 1.26
C PRO A 26 7.71 12.14 1.98
N VAL A 27 6.96 11.28 1.30
CA VAL A 27 6.62 9.92 1.78
C VAL A 27 7.53 8.93 1.09
N LEU A 28 8.16 8.08 1.89
CA LEU A 28 8.99 6.98 1.45
C LEU A 28 8.19 5.68 1.55
N TYR A 29 8.26 4.85 0.52
CA TYR A 29 7.57 3.57 0.45
C TYR A 29 8.56 2.43 0.52
N HIS A 30 8.17 1.37 1.21
CA HIS A 30 8.86 0.09 1.15
C HIS A 30 8.25 -0.72 0.02
N LEU A 31 8.90 -0.69 -1.15
CA LEU A 31 8.31 -1.20 -2.40
C LEU A 31 7.89 -2.66 -2.31
N GLU A 32 8.74 -3.53 -1.77
CA GLU A 32 8.44 -4.97 -1.64
C GLU A 32 7.18 -5.23 -0.81
N ARG A 33 7.10 -4.66 0.40
CA ARG A 33 5.92 -4.75 1.27
C ARG A 33 4.67 -4.19 0.62
N CYS A 34 4.78 -3.05 -0.06
CA CYS A 34 3.65 -2.48 -0.80
C CYS A 34 3.19 -3.42 -1.91
N ASN A 35 4.13 -4.04 -2.62
CA ASN A 35 3.82 -4.98 -3.70
C ASN A 35 3.08 -6.20 -3.18
N THR A 36 3.56 -6.80 -2.08
CA THR A 36 2.87 -7.93 -1.42
C THR A 36 1.45 -7.55 -1.01
N ALA A 37 1.29 -6.45 -0.27
CA ALA A 37 -0.03 -6.02 0.21
C ALA A 37 -1.02 -5.70 -0.93
N MET A 38 -0.54 -5.08 -2.02
CA MET A 38 -1.37 -4.85 -3.21
C MET A 38 -1.72 -6.15 -3.93
N ASN A 39 -0.78 -7.09 -4.01
CA ASN A 39 -1.01 -8.38 -4.64
C ASN A 39 -2.02 -9.20 -3.82
N GLU A 40 -1.88 -9.28 -2.49
CA GLU A 40 -2.85 -9.93 -1.61
C GLU A 40 -4.26 -9.30 -1.72
N ALA A 41 -4.33 -7.97 -1.76
CA ALA A 41 -5.60 -7.26 -1.92
C ALA A 41 -6.26 -7.52 -3.29
N THR A 42 -5.47 -7.71 -4.36
CA THR A 42 -5.97 -7.95 -5.71
C THR A 42 -6.16 -9.43 -6.05
N ALA A 43 -5.45 -10.34 -5.36
CA ALA A 43 -5.51 -11.78 -5.58
C ALA A 43 -6.93 -12.34 -5.33
N ARG A 44 -7.72 -11.67 -4.49
CA ARG A 44 -9.13 -12.02 -4.26
C ARG A 44 -10.02 -11.89 -5.51
N SER A 45 -9.58 -11.16 -6.54
CA SER A 45 -10.29 -11.07 -7.83
C SER A 45 -9.89 -12.16 -8.83
N ALA A 46 -8.76 -12.84 -8.67
CA ALA A 46 -8.37 -13.92 -9.58
C ALA A 46 -9.30 -15.15 -9.42
N ALA A 47 -9.72 -15.43 -8.19
CA ALA A 47 -10.66 -16.52 -7.89
C ALA A 47 -12.10 -16.27 -8.40
N LEU A 48 -12.41 -15.08 -8.92
CA LEU A 48 -13.72 -14.72 -9.48
C LEU A 48 -13.72 -14.71 -11.02
N LEU A 49 -12.58 -15.00 -11.66
CA LEU A 49 -12.45 -14.97 -13.13
C LEU A 49 -12.73 -16.33 -13.79
N GLU A 50 -13.03 -17.36 -13.00
CA GLU A 50 -13.28 -18.75 -13.45
C GLU A 50 -14.74 -19.20 -13.25
N THR A 51 -15.72 -18.32 -13.51
CA THR A 51 -17.15 -18.68 -13.58
C THR A 51 -17.78 -18.13 -14.84
#